data_AF-Q8QGZ1-F1
#
_entry.id   AF-Q8QGZ1-F1
#
_cell.length_a   1.000
_cell.length_b   1.000
_cell.length_c   1.000
_cell.angle_alpha   90.00
_cell.angle_beta   90.00
_cell.angle_gamma   90.00
#
_symmetry.space_group_name_H-M   'P 1'
#
loop_
_entity.id
_entity.type
_entity.pdbx_description
1 polymer ?
#
loop_
_entity_poly.entity_id
_entity_poly.type
_entity_poly.pdbx_seq_one_letter_code
_entity_poly.pdbx_strand_id
1 'polypeptide(L)' 'ENVTSLIFLASLSEYDQVLEERETINRMHESLALFYTTIHSPWFQNTSIIL' A
#
# COMPACT_ATOMS: atom_id res chain seq x y z
N GLU A 1 -10.56 7.06 -16.55
CA GLU A 1 -11.16 6.21 -15.51
C GLU A 1 -11.58 4.87 -16.10
N ASN A 2 -10.62 3.94 -16.28
CA ASN A 2 -10.87 2.57 -16.78
C ASN A 2 -9.73 1.67 -16.31
N VAL A 3 -9.50 1.60 -14.99
CA VAL A 3 -8.52 0.68 -14.42
C VAL A 3 -9.24 -0.63 -14.13
N THR A 4 -8.86 -1.71 -14.80
CA THR A 4 -9.47 -3.03 -14.59
C THR A 4 -9.07 -3.63 -13.25
N SER A 5 -7.78 -3.56 -12.93
CA SER A 5 -7.22 -4.13 -11.72
C SER A 5 -6.07 -3.29 -11.17
N LEU A 6 -5.96 -3.26 -9.84
CA LEU A 6 -4.86 -2.71 -9.07
C LEU A 6 -4.11 -3.89 -8.44
N ILE A 7 -2.80 -3.99 -8.70
CA ILE A 7 -1.91 -4.94 -8.02
C ILE A 7 -1.06 -4.13 -7.04
N PHE A 8 -1.24 -4.36 -5.74
CA PHE A 8 -0.50 -3.70 -4.69
C PHE A 8 0.54 -4.65 -4.12
N LEU A 9 1.83 -4.32 -4.23
CA LEU A 9 2.90 -5.18 -3.72
C LEU A 9 3.36 -4.68 -2.35
N ALA A 10 3.29 -5.56 -1.34
CA ALA A 10 3.82 -5.31 -0.01
C ALA A 10 4.79 -6.41 0.39
N SER A 11 5.93 -6.03 0.97
CA SER A 11 6.92 -6.99 1.45
C SER A 11 6.59 -7.44 2.87
N LEU A 12 6.36 -8.74 3.05
CA LEU A 12 6.07 -9.31 4.37
C LEU A 12 7.29 -9.31 5.31
N SER A 13 8.51 -9.34 4.75
CA SER A 13 9.75 -9.36 5.53
C SER A 13 10.13 -7.99 6.11
N GLU A 14 9.33 -6.95 5.85
CA GLU A 14 9.59 -5.59 6.32
C GLU A 14 8.92 -5.26 7.66
N TYR A 15 8.32 -6.26 8.32
CA TYR A 15 7.59 -6.08 9.58
C TYR A 15 8.47 -5.56 10.73
N ASP A 16 9.77 -5.81 10.72
CA ASP A 16 10.75 -5.35 11.72
C ASP A 16 11.71 -4.27 11.18
N GLN A 17 11.48 -3.80 9.96
CA GLN A 17 12.33 -2.81 9.30
C GLN A 17 11.76 -1.40 9.44
N VAL A 18 12.65 -0.41 9.41
CA VAL A 18 12.32 1.02 9.42
C VAL A 18 12.61 1.65 8.05
N LEU A 19 11.91 2.75 7.72
CA LEU A 19 12.14 3.48 6.47
C LEU A 19 13.55 4.05 6.42
N GLU A 20 14.16 4.06 5.24
CA GLU A 20 15.51 4.61 5.03
C GLU A 20 15.51 6.13 5.28
N GLU A 21 14.45 6.82 4.87
CA GLU A 21 14.27 8.25 5.06
C GLU A 21 13.89 8.63 6.51
N ARG A 22 13.36 7.68 7.29
CA ARG A 22 12.81 7.92 8.64
C ARG A 22 12.89 6.66 9.50
N GLU A 23 13.98 6.55 10.26
CA GLU A 23 14.26 5.41 11.14
C GLU A 23 13.25 5.21 12.29
N THR A 24 12.33 6.15 12.52
CA THR A 24 11.27 6.04 13.53
C THR A 24 9.98 5.42 12.99
N ILE A 25 9.87 5.20 11.68
CA ILE A 25 8.67 4.70 11.03
C ILE A 25 8.92 3.29 10.53
N ASN A 26 8.06 2.36 10.94
CA ASN A 26 8.08 0.98 10.46
C ASN A 26 7.59 0.89 9.00
N ARG A 27 8.32 0.15 8.16
CA ARG A 27 8.04 0.01 6.72
C ARG A 27 6.70 -0.67 6.42
N MET A 28 6.34 -1.69 7.21
CA MET A 28 5.05 -2.36 7.05
C MET A 28 3.88 -1.44 7.41
N HIS A 29 4.01 -0.62 8.46
CA HIS A 29 2.98 0.37 8.80
C HIS A 29 2.79 1.43 7.72
N GLU A 30 3.88 1.91 7.11
CA GLU A 30 3.79 2.82 5.96
C GLU A 30 3.08 2.14 4.77
N SER A 31 3.47 0.90 4.45
CA SER A 31 2.82 0.12 3.38
C SER A 31 1.32 -0.06 3.60
N LEU A 32 0.90 -0.30 4.85
CA LEU A 32 -0.51 -0.39 5.23
C LEU A 32 -1.25 0.96 5.06
N ALA A 33 -0.63 2.07 5.45
CA ALA A 33 -1.20 3.40 5.28
C ALA A 33 -1.37 3.76 3.80
N LEU A 34 -0.38 3.43 2.97
CA LEU A 34 -0.44 3.58 1.52
C LEU A 34 -1.52 2.71 0.89
N PHE A 35 -1.63 1.45 1.33
CA PHE A 35 -2.69 0.56 0.85
C PHE A 35 -4.07 1.12 1.19
N TYR A 36 -4.29 1.53 2.45
CA TYR A 36 -5.55 2.12 2.90
C TYR A 36 -5.93 3.35 2.07
N THR A 37 -5.01 4.30 1.89
CA THR A 37 -5.28 5.51 1.10
C THR A 37 -5.55 5.20 -0.38
N THR A 38 -4.83 4.21 -0.94
CA THR A 38 -5.01 3.80 -2.34
C THR A 38 -6.41 3.20 -2.55
N ILE A 39 -6.83 2.21 -1.76
CA ILE A 39 -8.13 1.54 -1.97
C ILE A 39 -9.34 2.44 -1.68
N HIS A 40 -9.17 3.50 -0.88
CA HIS A 40 -10.22 4.49 -0.60
C HIS A 40 -10.27 5.65 -1.61
N SER A 41 -9.35 5.70 -2.57
CA SER A 41 -9.39 6.71 -3.63
C SER A 41 -10.62 6.51 -4.52
N PRO A 42 -11.37 7.57 -4.87
CA PRO A 42 -12.51 7.49 -5.80
C PRO A 42 -12.17 6.83 -7.14
N TRP A 43 -10.91 6.93 -7.58
CA TRP A 43 -10.44 6.36 -8.85
C TRP A 43 -10.43 4.83 -8.88
N PHE A 44 -10.46 4.16 -7.72
CA PHE A 44 -10.34 2.70 -7.63
C PHE A 44 -11.59 2.02 -7.05
N GLN A 45 -12.71 2.74 -6.88
CA GLN A 45 -13.94 2.20 -6.28
C GLN A 45 -14.51 0.98 -7.00
N ASN A 46 -14.36 0.92 -8.33
CA ASN A 46 -14.85 -0.19 -9.16
C ASN A 46 -13.71 -1.07 -9.71
N THR A 47 -12.52 -0.98 -9.13
CA THR A 47 -11.32 -1.68 -9.59
C THR A 47 -11.12 -2.96 -8.78
N SER A 48 -10.76 -4.06 -9.44
CA SER A 48 -10.39 -5.29 -8.71
C SER A 48 -9.04 -5.10 -8.02
N ILE A 49 -8.94 -5.47 -6.74
CA ILE A 49 -7.71 -5.30 -5.95
C ILE A 49 -7.05 -6.68 -5.76
N ILE A 50 -5.76 -6.76 -6.08
CA ILE A 50 -4.90 -7.92 -5.87
C ILE A 50 -3.75 -7.47 -4.96
N LEU A 51 -3.48 -8.24 -3.90
CA LEU A 51 -2.41 -8.02 -2.94
C LEU A 51 -1.34 -9.11 -3.09
#